data_AF-A0A2H0KSA9-F1
#
_entry.id   AF-A0A2H0KSA9-F1
#
_cell.length_a   1.000
_cell.length_b   1.000
_cell.length_c   1.000
_cell.angle_alpha   90.00
_cell.angle_beta   90.00
_cell.angle_gamma   90.00
#
_symmetry.space_group_name_H-M   'P 1'
#
loop_
_entity.id
_entity.type
_entity.pdbx_description
1 polymer ?
#
loop_
_entity_poly.entity_id
_entity_poly.type
_entity_poly.pdbx_seq_one_letter_code
_entity_poly.pdbx_strand_id
1 'polypeptide(L)' 'MNKALMKRFKITRTGKALHRPAGQNHFLAKKSGNKTRSGRIKKNYIFLSKTLRSTIN' A
#
# COMPACT_ATOMS: atom_id res chain seq x y z
N MET A 1 10.41 15.98 -6.79
CA MET A 1 10.34 14.78 -5.93
C MET A 1 9.03 14.75 -5.15
N ASN A 2 8.13 13.79 -5.44
CA ASN A 2 6.79 13.77 -4.83
C ASN A 2 6.82 13.08 -3.46
N LYS A 3 7.01 13.86 -2.39
CA LYS A 3 7.21 13.38 -1.01
C LYS A 3 6.05 12.50 -0.51
N ALA A 4 4.83 12.70 -1.02
CA ALA A 4 3.68 11.90 -0.64
C ALA A 4 3.79 10.44 -1.10
N LEU A 5 4.36 10.20 -2.30
CA LEU A 5 4.50 8.86 -2.86
C LEU A 5 5.59 8.07 -2.13
N MET A 6 6.72 8.70 -1.84
CA MET A 6 7.83 8.06 -1.10
C MET A 6 7.40 7.59 0.30
N LYS A 7 6.50 8.32 0.96
CA LYS A 7 5.98 7.94 2.28
C LYS A 7 4.99 6.77 2.23
N ARG A 8 4.34 6.54 1.08
CA ARG A 8 3.21 5.60 0.94
C ARG A 8 3.60 4.29 0.24
N PHE A 9 4.63 4.31 -0.59
CA PHE A 9 5.05 3.18 -1.41
C PHE A 9 6.51 2.81 -1.13
N LYS A 10 6.77 1.51 -0.96
CA LYS A 10 8.13 0.95 -0.90
C LYS A 10 8.40 0.12 -2.13
N ILE A 11 9.52 0.35 -2.80
CA ILE A 11 9.94 -0.46 -3.95
C ILE A 11 10.74 -1.67 -3.44
N THR A 12 10.39 -2.86 -3.90
CA THR A 12 11.12 -4.10 -3.61
C THR A 12 12.24 -4.32 -4.62
N ARG A 13 13.21 -5.19 -4.31
CA ARG A 13 14.32 -5.54 -5.21
C ARG A 13 13.86 -6.00 -6.59
N THR A 14 12.72 -6.69 -6.66
CA THR A 14 12.12 -7.20 -7.91
C THR A 14 11.29 -6.16 -8.67
N GLY A 15 11.25 -4.90 -8.19
CA GLY A 15 10.56 -3.80 -8.86
C GLY A 15 9.06 -3.69 -8.55
N LYS A 16 8.50 -4.53 -7.67
CA LYS A 16 7.11 -4.41 -7.21
C LYS A 16 6.97 -3.30 -6.16
N ALA A 17 5.87 -2.56 -6.18
CA ALA A 17 5.49 -1.63 -5.12
C ALA A 17 4.72 -2.32 -4.01
N LEU A 18 5.14 -2.05 -2.78
CA LEU A 18 4.44 -2.38 -1.55
C LEU A 18 3.65 -1.16 -1.07
N HIS A 19 2.39 -1.38 -0.74
CA HIS A 19 1.57 -0.37 -0.05
C HIS A 19 0.65 -1.01 1.00
N ARG A 20 0.12 -0.17 1.89
CA ARG A 20 -0.91 -0.56 2.86
C ARG A 20 -2.30 -0.41 2.22
N PRO A 21 -3.24 -1.35 2.43
CA PRO A 21 -4.61 -1.20 1.96
C PRO A 21 -5.34 -0.11 2.75
N ALA A 22 -6.17 0.67 2.05
CA ALA A 22 -6.92 1.79 2.60
C ALA A 22 -8.13 1.34 3.44
N GLY A 23 -8.75 2.29 4.16
CA GLY A 23 -10.05 2.07 4.83
C GLY A 23 -9.98 1.33 6.17
N GLN A 24 -8.81 1.35 6.83
CA GLN A 24 -8.58 0.73 8.14
C GLN A 24 -8.70 1.71 9.32
N ASN A 25 -8.77 3.01 9.08
CA ASN A 25 -8.66 4.02 10.17
C ASN A 25 -10.02 4.41 10.77
N HIS A 26 -11.14 4.10 10.11
CA HIS A 26 -12.46 4.54 10.54
C HIS A 26 -13.53 3.48 10.25
N PHE A 27 -14.64 3.53 11.01
CA PHE A 27 -15.79 2.63 10.89
C PHE A 27 -15.48 1.13 10.98
N LEU A 28 -14.51 0.74 11.81
CA LEU A 28 -14.16 -0.69 11.99
C LEU A 28 -15.19 -1.47 12.83
N ALA A 29 -15.96 -0.81 13.70
CA ALA A 29 -16.92 -1.46 14.60
C ALA A 29 -18.01 -2.27 13.86
N LYS A 30 -18.36 -1.87 12.62
CA LYS A 30 -19.34 -2.56 11.78
C LYS A 30 -18.73 -3.71 10.94
N LYS A 31 -17.40 -3.88 10.97
CA LYS A 31 -16.69 -4.89 10.16
C LYS A 31 -16.36 -6.10 11.01
N SER A 32 -16.46 -7.30 10.41
CA SER A 32 -16.04 -8.53 11.08
C SER A 32 -14.53 -8.54 11.39
N GLY A 33 -14.14 -9.19 12.48
CA GLY A 33 -12.74 -9.29 12.90
C GLY A 33 -11.82 -9.86 11.82
N ASN A 34 -12.29 -10.84 11.05
CA ASN A 34 -11.56 -11.43 9.93
C ASN A 34 -11.28 -10.42 8.81
N LYS A 35 -12.24 -9.53 8.51
CA LYS A 35 -12.06 -8.48 7.50
C LYS A 35 -11.05 -7.42 7.96
N THR A 36 -11.07 -7.08 9.25
CA THR A 36 -10.09 -6.15 9.84
C THR A 36 -8.69 -6.77 9.89
N ARG A 37 -8.57 -8.03 10.29
CA ARG A 37 -7.28 -8.76 10.36
C ARG A 37 -6.66 -8.92 8.97
N SER A 38 -7.45 -9.33 7.97
CA SER A 38 -6.95 -9.48 6.60
C SER A 38 -6.42 -8.18 6.02
N GLY A 39 -7.04 -7.03 6.30
CA GLY A 39 -6.54 -5.71 5.91
C GLY A 39 -5.18 -5.34 6.54
N ARG A 40 -4.92 -5.79 7.78
CA ARG A 40 -3.64 -5.49 8.47
C ARG A 40 -2.48 -6.36 7.99
N ILE A 41 -2.76 -7.65 7.76
CA ILE A 41 -1.72 -8.65 7.45
C ILE A 41 -1.39 -8.67 5.95
N LYS A 42 -2.38 -8.46 5.07
CA LYS A 42 -2.16 -8.49 3.63
C LYS A 42 -1.35 -7.27 3.19
N LYS A 43 -0.09 -7.48 2.84
CA LYS A 43 0.69 -6.55 2.03
C LYS A 43 0.22 -6.68 0.59
N ASN A 44 -0.30 -5.59 0.04
CA ASN A 44 -0.70 -5.56 -1.36
C ASN A 44 0.51 -5.18 -2.21
N TYR A 45 0.79 -6.05 -3.18
CA TYR A 45 1.80 -5.84 -4.19
C TYR A 45 1.12 -5.31 -5.44
N ILE A 46 1.61 -4.19 -5.96
CA ILE A 46 1.19 -3.68 -7.27
C ILE A 46 2.39 -3.73 -8.19
N PHE A 47 2.17 -4.13 -9.44
CA PHE A 47 3.17 -3.95 -10.47
C PHE A 47 3.31 -2.45 -10.75
N LEU A 48 4.53 -1.94 -10.68
CA LEU A 48 4.77 -0.53 -10.92
C LEU A 48 4.78 -0.26 -12.42
N SER A 49 3.98 0.70 -12.88
CA SER A 49 4.15 1.24 -14.24
C SER A 49 5.53 1.91 -14.35
N LYS A 50 6.10 1.96 -15.56
CA LYS A 50 7.38 2.65 -15.82
C LYS A 50 7.37 4.10 -15.28
N THR A 51 6.22 4.78 -15.36
CA THR A 51 6.03 6.19 -14.95
C THR A 51 6.09 6.42 -13.44
N LEU A 52 5.56 5.50 -12.63
CA LEU A 52 5.64 5.61 -11.17
C LEU A 52 7.06 5.40 -10.65
N ARG A 53 7.91 4.67 -11.40
CA ARG A 53 9.30 4.41 -11.01
C ARG A 53 10.18 5.67 -11.08
N SER A 54 10.00 6.50 -12.10
CA SER A 54 10.80 7.73 -12.27
C SER A 54 10.41 8.85 -11.31
N THR A 55 9.27 8.72 -10.62
CA THR A 55 8.74 9.76 -9.72
C THR A 55 9.15 9.53 -8.25
N ILE A 56 9.53 8.29 -7.91
CA ILE A 56 9.89 7.87 -6.54
C ILE A 56 11.41 7.92 -6.31
N ASN A 57 12.22 7.80 -7.37
CA ASN A 57 13.66 8.14 -7.38
C ASN A 57 13.86 9.62 -7.69
#